data_AF-A0A8B4BU17-F1
#
_entry.id   AF-A0A8B4BU17-F1
#
_cell.length_a   1.000
_cell.length_b   1.000
_cell.length_c   1.000
_cell.angle_alpha   90.00
_cell.angle_beta   90.00
_cell.angle_gamma   90.00
#
_symmetry.space_group_name_H-M   'P 1'
#
loop_
_entity.id
_entity.type
_entity.pdbx_description
1 polymer ?
#
loop_
_entity_poly.entity_id
_entity_poly.type
_entity_poly.pdbx_seq_one_letter_code
_entity_poly.pdbx_strand_id
1 'polypeptide(L)'
;MDTIIKILATITIIISLLLWVPNIVFQQPSFLWILTFVFSGIGLLLAVSIKSKVLIIGNTITFFSFFLVMFFGYLLDFLTTQLF
;
A
#
# COMPACT_ATOMS: atom_id res chain seq x y z
N MET A 1 14.26 15.53 -15.23
CA MET A 1 12.83 15.51 -14.85
C MET A 1 12.44 14.17 -14.24
N ASP A 2 12.79 13.06 -14.89
CA ASP A 2 12.46 11.70 -14.45
C ASP A 2 12.94 11.35 -13.03
N THR A 3 14.10 11.85 -12.60
CA THR A 3 14.60 11.62 -11.23
C THR A 3 13.67 12.18 -10.16
N ILE A 4 13.11 13.36 -10.39
CA ILE A 4 12.17 13.99 -9.45
C ILE A 4 10.88 13.17 -9.39
N ILE A 5 10.37 12.75 -10.55
CA ILE A 5 9.15 11.91 -10.63
C ILE A 5 9.39 10.55 -9.94
N LYS A 6 10.56 9.93 -10.10
CA LYS A 6 10.94 8.71 -9.37
C LYS A 6 10.90 8.91 -7.87
N ILE A 7 11.47 10.02 -7.38
CA ILE A 7 11.47 10.34 -5.95
C ILE A 7 10.04 10.53 -5.45
N LEU A 8 9.21 11.32 -6.15
CA LEU A 8 7.81 11.54 -5.78
C LEU A 8 7.01 10.23 -5.75
N ALA A 9 7.11 9.40 -6.78
CA ALA A 9 6.44 8.10 -6.85
C ALA A 9 6.96 7.09 -5.82
N THR A 10 8.17 7.29 -5.29
CA THR A 10 8.71 6.49 -4.18
C THR A 10 8.18 6.99 -2.85
N ILE A 11 8.10 8.31 -2.66
CA ILE A 11 7.53 8.93 -1.46
C ILE A 11 6.06 8.51 -1.28
N THR A 12 5.29 8.43 -2.36
CA THR A 12 3.89 7.96 -2.27
C THR A 12 3.76 6.53 -1.77
N ILE A 13 4.69 5.62 -2.13
CA ILE A 13 4.75 4.26 -1.58
C ILE A 13 5.04 4.33 -0.09
N ILE A 14 6.06 5.09 0.33
CA ILE A 14 6.46 5.21 1.74
C ILE A 14 5.31 5.77 2.58
N ILE A 15 4.68 6.86 2.14
CA ILE A 15 3.52 7.44 2.82
C ILE A 15 2.39 6.42 2.90
N SER A 16 2.12 5.68 1.82
CA SER A 16 1.07 4.66 1.82
C SER A 16 1.33 3.56 2.85
N LEU A 17 2.58 3.13 3.02
CA LEU A 17 2.94 2.17 4.07
C LEU A 17 2.81 2.77 5.48
N LEU A 18 3.21 4.03 5.67
CA LEU A 18 3.11 4.71 6.97
C LEU A 18 1.66 4.93 7.43
N LEU A 19 0.72 5.08 6.50
CA LEU A 19 -0.71 5.22 6.82
C LEU A 19 -1.31 3.99 7.51
N TRP A 20 -0.64 2.83 7.41
CA TRP A 20 -1.03 1.60 8.11
C TRP A 20 -0.52 1.51 9.55
N VAL A 21 0.39 2.39 9.97
CA VAL A 21 1.01 2.36 11.31
C VAL A 21 -0.04 2.36 12.44
N PRO A 22 -1.10 3.19 12.42
CA PRO A 22 -2.14 3.14 13.45
C PRO A 22 -2.81 1.77 13.58
N ASN A 23 -3.11 1.14 12.44
CA ASN A 23 -3.83 -0.13 12.39
C ASN A 23 -2.92 -1.32 12.76
N ILE A 24 -1.68 -1.34 12.29
CA ILE A 24 -0.76 -2.49 12.45
C ILE A 24 0.08 -2.38 13.72
N VAL A 25 0.62 -1.21 14.04
CA VAL A 25 1.55 -1.02 15.16
C VAL A 25 0.80 -0.71 16.45
N PHE A 26 -0.10 0.28 16.39
CA PHE A 26 -0.86 0.71 17.57
C PHE A 26 -2.13 -0.11 17.80
N GLN A 27 -2.48 -1.02 16.88
CA GLN A 27 -3.70 -1.83 16.95
C GLN A 27 -4.97 -0.98 17.14
N GLN A 28 -4.93 0.27 16.65
CA GLN A 28 -6.02 1.21 16.75
C GLN A 28 -6.73 1.28 15.39
N PRO A 29 -8.03 0.95 15.31
CA PRO A 29 -8.79 1.12 14.09
C PRO A 29 -8.77 2.58 13.67
N SER A 30 -8.13 2.86 12.53
CA SER A 30 -8.04 4.18 11.94
C SER A 30 -8.45 4.11 10.48
N PHE A 31 -9.13 5.15 10.00
CA PHE A 31 -9.47 5.31 8.58
C PHE A 31 -8.32 5.91 7.76
N LEU A 32 -7.18 6.21 8.38
CA LEU A 32 -6.02 6.78 7.69
C LEU A 32 -5.53 5.91 6.53
N TRP A 33 -5.68 4.58 6.61
CA TRP A 33 -5.33 3.69 5.51
C TRP A 33 -6.10 4.00 4.22
N ILE A 34 -7.29 4.62 4.24
CA ILE A 34 -8.03 4.99 3.01
C ILE A 34 -7.21 5.93 2.12
N LEU A 35 -6.38 6.77 2.73
CA LEU A 35 -5.49 7.67 1.98
C LEU A 35 -4.43 6.92 1.15
N THR A 36 -4.20 5.63 1.40
CA THR A 36 -3.34 4.81 0.52
C THR A 36 -3.85 4.78 -0.91
N PHE A 37 -5.16 4.74 -1.15
CA PHE A 37 -5.71 4.80 -2.51
C PHE A 37 -5.34 6.10 -3.22
N VAL A 38 -5.36 7.22 -2.50
CA VAL A 38 -5.02 8.53 -3.05
C VAL A 38 -3.53 8.61 -3.34
N PHE A 39 -2.67 8.34 -2.35
CA PHE A 39 -1.22 8.45 -2.52
C PHE A 39 -0.68 7.42 -3.52
N SER A 40 -1.07 6.16 -3.39
CA SER A 40 -0.64 5.10 -4.33
C SER A 40 -1.24 5.29 -5.72
N GLY A 41 -2.46 5.82 -5.84
CA GLY A 41 -3.05 6.17 -7.13
C GLY A 41 -2.25 7.26 -7.85
N ILE A 42 -1.89 8.33 -7.13
CA ILE A 42 -1.02 9.39 -7.67
C ILE A 42 0.36 8.82 -8.04
N GLY A 43 0.96 8.03 -7.15
CA GLY A 43 2.26 7.41 -7.39
C GLY A 43 2.27 6.45 -8.58
N LEU A 44 1.18 5.72 -8.80
CA LEU A 44 1.00 4.87 -9.97
C LEU A 44 1.00 5.69 -11.26
N LEU A 45 0.23 6.78 -11.32
CA LEU A 45 0.20 7.67 -12.49
C LEU A 45 1.59 8.27 -12.78
N LEU A 46 2.28 8.72 -11.73
CA LEU A 46 3.66 9.20 -11.84
C LEU A 46 4.60 8.11 -12.37
N ALA A 47 4.51 6.89 -11.83
CA ALA A 47 5.35 5.77 -12.25
C ALA A 47 5.09 5.35 -13.72
N VAL A 48 3.84 5.40 -14.17
CA VAL A 48 3.45 5.16 -15.57
C VAL A 48 4.04 6.23 -16.49
N SER A 49 4.04 7.51 -16.10
CA SER A 49 4.59 8.60 -16.92
C SER A 49 6.08 8.44 -17.24
N ILE A 50 6.83 7.80 -16.34
CA ILE A 50 8.27 7.50 -16.52
C ILE A 50 8.53 6.03 -16.88
N LYS A 51 7.48 5.24 -17.15
CA LYS A 51 7.54 3.82 -17.54
C LYS A 51 8.36 2.94 -16.60
N SER A 52 8.41 3.28 -15.31
CA SER A 52 9.19 2.55 -14.32
C SER A 52 8.41 1.34 -13.80
N LYS A 53 8.71 0.15 -14.33
CA LYS A 53 8.02 -1.10 -13.95
C LYS A 53 8.06 -1.35 -12.43
N VAL A 54 9.20 -1.10 -11.79
CA VAL A 54 9.36 -1.28 -10.33
C VAL A 54 8.41 -0.38 -9.55
N LEU A 55 8.31 0.91 -9.93
CA LEU A 55 7.45 1.86 -9.23
C LEU A 55 5.97 1.66 -9.54
N ILE A 56 5.64 1.18 -10.75
CA ILE A 56 4.28 0.78 -11.13
C ILE A 56 3.83 -0.36 -10.24
N ILE A 57 4.64 -1.43 -10.14
CA ILE A 57 4.34 -2.59 -9.30
C ILE A 57 4.22 -2.17 -7.84
N GLY A 58 5.18 -1.39 -7.33
CA GLY A 58 5.20 -0.92 -5.94
C GLY A 58 3.94 -0.13 -5.58
N ASN A 59 3.58 0.88 -6.37
CA ASN A 59 2.37 1.67 -6.13
C ASN A 59 1.08 0.85 -6.34
N THR A 60 1.10 -0.14 -7.24
CA THR A 60 -0.06 -1.05 -7.42
C THR A 60 -0.26 -1.91 -6.18
N ILE A 61 0.81 -2.52 -5.65
CA ILE A 61 0.74 -3.34 -4.44
C ILE A 61 0.25 -2.51 -3.26
N THR A 62 0.78 -1.29 -3.07
CA THR A 62 0.33 -0.43 -1.97
C THR A 62 -1.09 0.09 -2.17
N PHE A 63 -1.55 0.29 -3.40
CA PHE A 63 -2.94 0.64 -3.69
C PHE A 63 -3.89 -0.49 -3.28
N PHE A 64 -3.53 -1.74 -3.56
CA PHE A 64 -4.32 -2.91 -3.19
C PHE A 64 -4.01 -3.46 -1.78
N SER A 65 -3.22 -2.75 -0.98
CA SER A 65 -2.72 -3.28 0.30
C SER A 65 -3.84 -3.63 1.27
N PHE A 66 -4.95 -2.87 1.26
CA PHE A 66 -6.12 -3.19 2.09
C PHE A 66 -6.64 -4.60 1.81
N PHE A 67 -6.89 -4.92 0.55
CA PHE A 67 -7.41 -6.24 0.16
C PHE A 67 -6.41 -7.35 0.49
N LEU A 68 -5.12 -7.10 0.29
CA LEU A 68 -4.07 -8.04 0.64
C LEU A 68 -4.04 -8.31 2.14
N VAL A 69 -3.99 -7.26 2.97
CA VAL A 69 -3.95 -7.38 4.43
C VAL A 69 -5.18 -8.10 4.97
N MET A 70 -6.38 -7.74 4.49
CA MET A 70 -7.62 -8.41 4.90
C MET A 70 -7.65 -9.88 4.49
N PHE A 71 -7.25 -10.19 3.25
CA PHE A 71 -7.19 -11.57 2.76
C PHE A 71 -6.28 -12.43 3.62
N PHE A 72 -5.05 -11.97 3.88
CA PHE A 72 -4.10 -12.71 4.71
C PHE A 72 -4.56 -12.82 6.16
N GLY A 73 -5.17 -11.78 6.72
CA GLY A 73 -5.73 -11.81 8.07
C GLY A 73 -6.78 -12.91 8.24
N TYR A 74 -7.76 -12.97 7.34
CA TYR A 74 -8.78 -14.03 7.38
C TYR A 74 -8.25 -15.41 7.04
N LEU A 75 -7.28 -15.50 6.12
CA LEU A 75 -6.64 -16.78 5.80
C LEU A 75 -5.93 -17.37 7.02
N LEU A 76 -5.20 -16.54 7.77
CA LEU A 76 -4.52 -16.98 8.99
C LEU A 76 -5.52 -17.41 10.06
N ASP A 77 -6.58 -16.62 10.30
CA ASP A 77 -7.63 -16.95 11.26
C ASP A 77 -8.30 -18.29 10.94
N PHE A 78 -8.65 -18.52 9.67
CA PHE A 78 -9.21 -19.80 9.21
C PHE A 78 -8.26 -20.97 9.49
N LEU A 79 -6.98 -20.80 9.14
CA LEU A 79 -5.98 -21.85 9.35
C LEU A 79 -5.74 -22.14 10.83
N THR A 80 -5.83 -21.15 11.72
CA THR A 80 -5.54 -21.35 13.15
C THR A 80 -6.73 -21.77 14.00
N THR A 81 -7.95 -21.38 13.64
CA THR A 81 -9.13 -21.52 14.51
C THR A 81 -10.15 -22.53 13.98
N GLN A 82 -10.18 -22.78 12.67
CA GLN A 82 -11.14 -23.71 12.06
C GLN A 82 -10.51 -25.04 11.66
N LEU A 83 -9.18 -25.11 11.53
CA LEU A 83 -8.47 -26.27 11.01
C LEU A 83 -7.68 -27.07 12.06
N PHE A 84 -7.27 -26.44 13.17
CA PHE A 84 -6.55 -27.02 14.31
C PHE A 84 -7.34 -26.81 15.60
#